data_AF-A0ABD1QXQ3-F1
#
_entry.id   AF-A0ABD1QXQ3-F1
#
_cell.length_a   1.000
_cell.length_b   1.000
_cell.length_c   1.000
_cell.angle_alpha   90.00
_cell.angle_beta   90.00
_cell.angle_gamma   90.00
#
_symmetry.space_group_name_H-M   'P 1'
#
loop_
_entity.id
_entity.type
_entity.pdbx_description
1 polymer ?
#
loop_
_entity_poly.entity_id
_entity_poly.type
_entity_poly.pdbx_seq_one_letter_code
_entity_poly.pdbx_strand_id
1 'polypeptide(L)'
;MNSIGNIDTNSNDTSNMGTSEGSIPIGVIPPVVVPVMAPHTTVHSNSVPHGEKPEKFIGVEFKRWHQKMLFYLTTLNLAKFLNEDPPAIQEGENNRASLIALNAWKYSDFLCKNYILNGLDNTLYNVYCSKQSAKDLWDSLERKYKTEDAGTKKFIVGRFLDYKMVDSNSYQSSARIADYTS
;
A
#
# COMPACT_ATOMS: atom_id res chain seq x y z
N MET A 1 -62.69 18.75 -11.30
CA MET A 1 -63.87 19.07 -10.47
C MET A 1 -63.89 18.14 -9.27
N ASN A 2 -64.05 18.71 -8.09
CA ASN A 2 -63.88 18.14 -6.73
C ASN A 2 -64.83 16.99 -6.39
N SER A 3 -64.42 16.10 -5.47
CA SER A 3 -64.96 16.00 -4.08
C SER A 3 -64.49 14.71 -3.39
N ILE A 4 -63.76 14.80 -2.26
CA ILE A 4 -64.19 14.72 -0.83
C ILE A 4 -64.35 13.28 -0.30
N GLY A 5 -63.63 12.98 0.79
CA GLY A 5 -63.86 11.88 1.73
C GLY A 5 -62.85 11.86 2.87
N ASN A 6 -63.27 12.33 4.06
CA ASN A 6 -62.53 12.44 5.34
C ASN A 6 -62.16 11.08 5.98
N ILE A 7 -61.28 11.08 7.01
CA ILE A 7 -61.57 10.69 8.42
C ILE A 7 -60.31 10.84 9.31
N ASP A 8 -60.37 11.82 10.20
CA ASP A 8 -60.04 11.95 11.63
C ASP A 8 -59.17 10.96 12.45
N THR A 9 -58.30 11.59 13.25
CA THR A 9 -57.97 11.38 14.69
C THR A 9 -57.17 10.16 15.15
N ASN A 10 -56.04 10.41 15.86
CA ASN A 10 -56.04 10.32 17.32
C ASN A 10 -54.84 11.06 17.96
N SER A 11 -55.14 11.80 19.03
CA SER A 11 -54.24 12.52 19.94
C SER A 11 -53.80 11.60 21.09
N ASN A 12 -52.76 11.95 21.85
CA ASN A 12 -52.64 11.68 23.29
C ASN A 12 -51.41 12.38 23.89
N ASP A 13 -51.65 13.51 24.55
CA ASP A 13 -50.79 14.09 25.60
C ASP A 13 -51.15 13.49 26.96
N THR A 14 -50.18 13.32 27.87
CA THR A 14 -50.38 13.55 29.31
C THR A 14 -49.06 13.66 30.07
N SER A 15 -48.89 14.82 30.69
CA SER A 15 -47.91 15.21 31.70
C SER A 15 -48.27 14.71 33.10
N ASN A 16 -47.30 14.48 33.99
CA ASN A 16 -47.51 14.72 35.42
C ASN A 16 -46.21 15.05 36.19
N MET A 17 -46.33 15.91 37.21
CA MET A 17 -45.28 16.63 37.95
C MET A 17 -45.59 16.62 39.46
N GLY A 18 -44.55 16.64 40.32
CA GLY A 18 -44.60 17.05 41.75
C GLY A 18 -44.53 15.91 42.79
N THR A 19 -43.91 16.01 43.99
CA THR A 19 -43.39 17.14 44.80
C THR A 19 -42.61 16.63 46.06
N SER A 20 -41.56 17.38 46.52
CA SER A 20 -41.25 17.86 47.90
C SER A 20 -41.04 16.88 49.10
N GLU A 21 -40.18 17.02 50.13
CA GLU A 21 -39.15 17.97 50.66
C GLU A 21 -38.43 17.30 51.89
N GLY A 22 -37.22 17.76 52.28
CA GLY A 22 -36.82 17.82 53.72
C GLY A 22 -35.39 17.40 54.16
N SER A 23 -34.60 18.39 54.60
CA SER A 23 -33.52 18.38 55.64
C SER A 23 -32.02 18.30 55.24
N ILE A 24 -31.20 19.13 55.93
CA ILE A 24 -29.83 19.62 55.62
C ILE A 24 -28.71 18.92 56.47
N PRO A 25 -27.40 19.28 56.40
CA PRO A 25 -26.32 18.53 55.76
C PRO A 25 -25.26 17.95 56.74
N ILE A 26 -24.52 16.92 56.33
CA ILE A 26 -23.24 16.54 56.97
C ILE A 26 -22.14 16.51 55.92
N GLY A 27 -21.07 17.26 56.17
CA GLY A 27 -19.93 17.44 55.30
C GLY A 27 -19.28 16.12 54.92
N VAL A 28 -19.25 15.85 53.61
CA VAL A 28 -18.40 14.83 53.03
C VAL A 28 -17.32 15.56 52.23
N ILE A 29 -16.10 15.42 52.70
CA ILE A 29 -14.86 15.91 52.09
C ILE A 29 -14.86 15.46 50.62
N PRO A 30 -14.69 16.35 49.62
CA PRO A 30 -14.58 15.89 48.24
C PRO A 30 -13.34 14.99 48.15
N PRO A 31 -13.44 13.78 47.57
CA PRO A 31 -12.26 12.97 47.35
C PRO A 31 -11.33 13.74 46.42
N VAL A 32 -10.07 13.86 46.83
CA VAL A 32 -8.98 14.35 45.99
C VAL A 32 -8.99 13.51 44.72
N VAL A 33 -9.38 14.10 43.59
CA VAL A 33 -9.22 13.50 42.27
C VAL A 33 -7.73 13.50 41.96
N VAL A 34 -7.07 12.41 42.33
CA VAL A 34 -5.75 12.09 41.79
C VAL A 34 -5.98 11.80 40.30
N PRO A 35 -5.29 12.48 39.36
CA PRO A 35 -5.41 12.10 37.96
C PRO A 35 -4.79 10.70 37.82
N VAL A 36 -5.64 9.68 37.71
CA VAL A 36 -5.23 8.39 37.17
C VAL A 36 -4.78 8.68 35.75
N MET A 37 -3.47 8.67 35.57
CA MET A 37 -2.86 8.66 34.26
C MET A 37 -3.23 7.32 33.64
N ALA A 38 -4.35 7.29 32.91
CA ALA A 38 -4.74 6.12 32.15
C ALA A 38 -3.54 5.76 31.26
N PRO A 39 -3.06 4.50 31.26
CA PRO A 39 -2.17 4.09 30.20
C PRO A 39 -2.98 4.28 28.92
N HIS A 40 -2.62 5.29 28.14
CA HIS A 40 -2.93 5.29 26.73
C HIS A 40 -2.14 4.12 26.19
N THR A 41 -2.75 2.94 26.25
CA THR A 41 -2.47 1.88 25.32
C THR A 41 -2.89 2.46 23.98
N THR A 42 -1.98 3.19 23.34
CA THR A 42 -2.03 3.33 21.90
C THR A 42 -2.01 1.88 21.45
N VAL A 43 -3.18 1.39 21.07
CA VAL A 43 -3.28 0.17 20.30
C VAL A 43 -2.59 0.54 19.01
N HIS A 44 -1.27 0.35 18.96
CA HIS A 44 -0.59 0.16 17.71
C HIS A 44 -1.22 -1.10 17.16
N SER A 45 -2.27 -0.91 16.36
CA SER A 45 -2.75 -1.90 15.43
C SER A 45 -1.59 -2.16 14.49
N ASN A 46 -0.66 -3.00 14.92
CA ASN A 46 0.19 -3.76 14.04
C ASN A 46 -0.71 -4.83 13.40
N SER A 47 -1.73 -4.41 12.66
CA SER A 47 -2.26 -5.27 11.62
C SER A 47 -1.15 -5.29 10.59
N VAL A 48 -0.32 -6.32 10.60
CA VAL A 48 0.44 -6.68 9.40
C VAL A 48 -0.59 -7.35 8.51
N PRO A 49 -1.09 -6.71 7.44
CA PRO A 49 -2.14 -7.33 6.67
C PRO A 49 -1.46 -8.35 5.78
N HIS A 50 -1.73 -9.62 6.05
CA HIS A 50 -1.21 -10.75 5.28
C HIS A 50 -1.85 -10.87 3.88
N GLY A 51 -2.17 -9.73 3.25
CA GLY A 51 -2.76 -9.59 1.91
C GLY A 51 -2.78 -8.14 1.41
N GLU A 52 -1.88 -7.30 1.90
CA GLU A 52 -1.88 -5.86 1.60
C GLU A 52 -1.48 -5.60 0.13
N LYS A 53 -2.37 -4.93 -0.60
CA LYS A 53 -2.09 -4.39 -1.94
C LYS A 53 -0.78 -3.58 -1.89
N PRO A 54 0.17 -3.77 -2.82
CA PRO A 54 1.40 -3.00 -2.84
C PRO A 54 1.13 -1.50 -2.93
N GLU A 55 1.96 -0.71 -2.24
CA GLU A 55 2.04 0.74 -2.44
C GLU A 55 2.30 1.07 -3.93
N LYS A 56 1.85 2.25 -4.36
CA LYS A 56 2.09 2.69 -5.74
C LYS A 56 3.59 2.86 -5.99
N PHE A 57 4.05 2.32 -7.12
CA PHE A 57 5.39 2.54 -7.62
C PHE A 57 5.49 3.94 -8.20
N ILE A 58 6.43 4.71 -7.67
CA ILE A 58 6.73 6.09 -8.08
C ILE A 58 8.05 6.18 -8.85
N GLY A 59 8.62 5.04 -9.29
CA GLY A 59 9.89 4.99 -10.04
C GLY A 59 11.15 4.67 -9.23
N VAL A 60 11.06 4.51 -7.91
CA VAL A 60 12.21 4.18 -7.03
C VAL A 60 12.02 2.85 -6.30
N GLU A 61 13.12 2.25 -5.82
CA GLU A 61 13.11 0.97 -5.08
C GLU A 61 12.40 -0.17 -5.83
N PHE A 62 12.60 -0.23 -7.15
CA PHE A 62 11.88 -1.15 -8.05
C PHE A 62 11.94 -2.60 -7.59
N LYS A 63 13.08 -3.10 -7.08
CA LYS A 63 13.20 -4.49 -6.60
C LYS A 63 12.19 -4.81 -5.49
N ARG A 64 12.00 -3.89 -4.54
CA ARG A 64 11.06 -4.06 -3.43
C ARG A 64 9.62 -4.01 -3.92
N TRP A 65 9.29 -3.05 -4.78
CA TRP A 65 7.95 -2.95 -5.34
C TRP A 65 7.60 -4.17 -6.23
N HIS A 66 8.52 -4.55 -7.11
CA HIS A 66 8.38 -5.69 -8.01
C HIS A 66 8.12 -6.99 -7.23
N GLN A 67 8.89 -7.26 -6.17
CA GLN A 67 8.67 -8.44 -5.33
C GLN A 67 7.31 -8.41 -4.61
N LYS A 68 6.91 -7.25 -4.05
CA LYS A 68 5.58 -7.08 -3.43
C LYS A 68 4.46 -7.29 -4.46
N MET A 69 4.60 -6.74 -5.66
CA MET A 69 3.62 -6.89 -6.74
C MET A 69 3.52 -8.33 -7.23
N LEU A 70 4.65 -9.02 -7.40
CA LEU A 70 4.67 -10.43 -7.77
C LEU A 70 3.98 -11.30 -6.71
N PHE A 71 4.25 -11.06 -5.43
CA PHE A 71 3.57 -11.75 -4.34
C PHE A 71 2.06 -11.51 -4.37
N TYR A 72 1.64 -10.24 -4.55
CA TYR A 72 0.22 -9.88 -4.66
C TYR A 72 -0.48 -10.54 -5.85
N LEU A 73 0.15 -10.58 -7.03
CA LEU A 73 -0.40 -11.29 -8.18
C LEU A 73 -0.45 -12.81 -7.97
N THR A 74 0.47 -13.36 -7.17
CA THR A 74 0.49 -14.79 -6.83
C THR A 74 -0.70 -15.15 -5.93
N THR A 75 -1.02 -14.33 -4.92
CA THR A 75 -2.20 -14.57 -4.06
C THR A 75 -3.52 -14.46 -4.85
N LEU A 76 -3.52 -13.71 -5.95
CA LEU A 76 -4.64 -13.61 -6.89
C LEU A 76 -4.65 -14.70 -7.97
N ASN A 77 -3.66 -15.60 -7.99
CA ASN A 77 -3.47 -16.62 -9.03
C ASN A 77 -3.29 -16.06 -10.45
N LEU A 78 -2.65 -14.89 -10.56
CA LEU A 78 -2.41 -14.17 -11.81
C LEU A 78 -0.93 -14.12 -12.23
N ALA A 79 -0.01 -14.62 -11.40
CA ALA A 79 1.43 -14.55 -11.67
C ALA A 79 1.85 -15.26 -12.97
N LYS A 80 1.14 -16.30 -13.40
CA LYS A 80 1.45 -17.03 -14.64
C LYS A 80 1.37 -16.17 -15.90
N PHE A 81 0.46 -15.19 -15.93
CA PHE A 81 0.25 -14.29 -17.08
C PHE A 81 1.40 -13.31 -17.29
N LEU A 82 2.36 -13.25 -16.36
CA LEU A 82 3.58 -12.45 -16.53
C LEU A 82 4.59 -13.13 -17.46
N ASN A 83 4.50 -14.44 -17.68
CA ASN A 83 5.55 -15.21 -18.36
C ASN A 83 5.01 -16.17 -19.44
N GLU A 84 3.84 -16.77 -19.22
CA GLU A 84 3.25 -17.73 -20.14
C GLU A 84 2.58 -17.04 -21.34
N ASP A 85 2.50 -17.77 -22.46
CA ASP A 85 1.84 -17.32 -23.67
C ASP A 85 0.38 -17.81 -23.75
N PRO A 86 -0.50 -17.12 -24.50
CA PRO A 86 -1.89 -17.52 -24.65
C PRO A 86 -2.06 -18.95 -25.20
N PRO A 87 -3.15 -19.65 -24.84
CA PRO A 87 -3.46 -20.95 -25.41
C PRO A 87 -3.55 -20.91 -26.94
N ALA A 88 -2.96 -21.90 -27.61
CA ALA A 88 -3.06 -22.04 -29.06
C ALA A 88 -4.49 -22.41 -29.48
N ILE A 89 -5.00 -21.79 -30.54
CA ILE A 89 -6.27 -22.17 -31.17
C ILE A 89 -6.00 -23.32 -32.14
N GLN A 90 -6.70 -24.45 -31.99
CA GLN A 90 -6.69 -25.54 -32.97
C GLN A 90 -7.92 -25.43 -33.88
N GLU A 91 -7.74 -25.62 -35.19
CA GLU A 91 -8.86 -25.69 -36.15
C GLU A 91 -9.54 -27.07 -36.08
N GLY A 92 -10.85 -27.12 -35.79
CA GLY A 92 -11.63 -28.36 -35.66
C GLY A 92 -12.73 -28.28 -34.58
N GLU A 93 -13.38 -29.39 -34.20
CA GLU A 93 -14.37 -29.41 -33.09
C GLU A 93 -13.79 -28.94 -31.74
N ASN A 94 -12.47 -29.10 -31.57
CA ASN A 94 -11.68 -28.55 -30.46
C ASN A 94 -11.65 -27.00 -30.43
N ASN A 95 -12.05 -26.33 -31.52
CA ASN A 95 -12.07 -24.88 -31.62
C ASN A 95 -12.99 -24.24 -30.58
N ARG A 96 -14.15 -24.84 -30.27
CA ARG A 96 -15.06 -24.26 -29.27
C ARG A 96 -14.44 -24.22 -27.88
N ALA A 97 -13.87 -25.33 -27.42
CA ALA A 97 -13.18 -25.41 -26.13
C ALA A 97 -11.93 -24.52 -26.11
N SER A 98 -11.15 -24.52 -27.19
CA SER A 98 -9.97 -23.66 -27.37
C SER A 98 -10.34 -22.17 -27.31
N LEU A 99 -11.45 -21.77 -27.92
CA LEU A 99 -11.95 -20.39 -27.92
C LEU A 99 -12.41 -19.96 -26.52
N ILE A 100 -13.10 -20.84 -25.78
CA ILE A 100 -13.48 -20.59 -24.39
C ILE A 100 -12.24 -20.40 -23.52
N ALA A 101 -11.24 -21.27 -23.66
CA ALA A 101 -9.98 -21.17 -22.94
C ALA A 101 -9.23 -19.87 -23.28
N LEU A 102 -9.19 -19.47 -24.56
CA LEU A 102 -8.57 -18.23 -25.00
C LEU A 102 -9.29 -16.99 -24.45
N ASN A 103 -10.63 -16.99 -24.42
CA ASN A 103 -11.39 -15.86 -23.88
C ASN A 103 -11.19 -15.75 -22.37
N ALA A 104 -11.17 -16.87 -21.65
CA ALA A 104 -10.83 -16.89 -20.22
C ALA A 104 -9.41 -16.37 -19.99
N TRP A 105 -8.45 -16.78 -20.83
CA TRP A 105 -7.08 -16.28 -20.79
C TRP A 105 -7.02 -14.77 -20.96
N LYS A 106 -7.65 -14.22 -22.01
CA LYS A 106 -7.68 -12.78 -22.29
C LYS A 106 -8.27 -11.98 -21.14
N TYR A 107 -9.33 -12.49 -20.51
CA TYR A 107 -9.93 -11.85 -19.35
C TYR A 107 -8.97 -11.82 -18.15
N SER A 108 -8.31 -12.94 -17.84
CA SER A 108 -7.34 -13.00 -16.76
C SER A 108 -6.06 -12.18 -17.04
N ASP A 109 -5.58 -12.16 -18.27
CA ASP A 109 -4.46 -11.30 -18.69
C ASP A 109 -4.84 -9.81 -18.54
N PHE A 110 -6.05 -9.43 -18.96
CA PHE A 110 -6.58 -8.08 -18.74
C PHE A 110 -6.62 -7.71 -17.26
N LEU A 111 -7.09 -8.61 -16.38
CA LEU A 111 -7.10 -8.39 -14.93
C LEU A 111 -5.67 -8.23 -14.38
N CYS A 112 -4.76 -9.14 -14.73
CA CYS A 112 -3.36 -9.09 -14.31
C CYS A 112 -2.72 -7.76 -14.70
N LYS A 113 -2.88 -7.34 -15.96
CA LYS A 113 -2.42 -6.04 -16.45
C LYS A 113 -3.00 -4.88 -15.64
N ASN A 114 -4.30 -4.91 -15.35
CA ASN A 114 -4.95 -3.87 -14.55
C ASN A 114 -4.41 -3.79 -13.12
N TYR A 115 -4.10 -4.92 -12.48
CA TYR A 115 -3.51 -4.90 -11.14
C TYR A 115 -2.11 -4.28 -11.14
N ILE A 116 -1.29 -4.61 -12.13
CA ILE A 116 0.04 -4.00 -12.29
C ILE A 116 -0.11 -2.49 -12.52
N LEU A 117 -0.97 -2.07 -13.45
CA LEU A 117 -1.22 -0.65 -13.74
C LEU A 117 -1.71 0.12 -12.51
N ASN A 118 -2.64 -0.45 -11.74
CA ASN A 118 -3.14 0.15 -10.49
C ASN A 118 -2.09 0.22 -9.38
N GLY A 119 -0.99 -0.52 -9.52
CA GLY A 119 0.18 -0.43 -8.68
C GLY A 119 1.18 0.64 -9.12
N LEU A 120 0.92 1.39 -10.20
CA LEU A 120 1.76 2.51 -10.65
C LEU A 120 1.19 3.85 -10.17
N ASP A 121 2.04 4.86 -10.01
CA ASP A 121 1.59 6.25 -9.93
C ASP A 121 0.99 6.72 -11.26
N ASN A 122 0.25 7.82 -11.24
CA ASN A 122 -0.50 8.29 -12.41
C ASN A 122 0.41 8.62 -13.60
N THR A 123 1.61 9.12 -13.36
CA THR A 123 2.58 9.46 -14.40
C THR A 123 3.03 8.20 -15.12
N LEU A 124 3.43 7.17 -14.37
CA LEU A 124 3.83 5.89 -14.93
C LEU A 124 2.65 5.14 -15.56
N TYR A 125 1.47 5.19 -14.95
CA TYR A 125 0.25 4.62 -15.53
C TYR A 125 0.06 5.10 -16.98
N ASN A 126 0.13 6.42 -17.20
CA ASN A 126 -0.10 7.00 -18.53
C ASN A 126 0.94 6.57 -19.57
N VAL A 127 2.19 6.30 -19.15
CA VAL A 127 3.25 5.81 -20.03
C VAL A 127 3.02 4.34 -20.42
N TYR A 128 2.48 3.55 -19.50
CA TYR A 128 2.44 2.10 -19.62
C TYR A 128 1.05 1.51 -19.93
N CYS A 129 -0.03 2.29 -19.85
CA CYS A 129 -1.40 1.80 -20.06
C CYS A 129 -1.67 1.24 -21.47
N SER A 130 -0.88 1.66 -22.46
CA SER A 130 -0.98 1.21 -23.85
C SER A 130 -0.37 -0.18 -24.10
N LYS A 131 0.24 -0.82 -23.09
CA LYS A 131 0.79 -2.17 -23.24
C LYS A 131 -0.31 -3.19 -23.52
N GLN A 132 -0.04 -4.10 -24.45
CA GLN A 132 -1.07 -5.00 -24.97
C GLN A 132 -1.43 -6.07 -23.94
N SER A 133 -0.42 -6.74 -23.37
CA SER A 133 -0.57 -7.81 -22.37
C SER A 133 0.04 -7.46 -21.01
N ALA A 134 -0.25 -8.29 -19.99
CA ALA A 134 0.40 -8.18 -18.68
C ALA A 134 1.91 -8.46 -18.79
N LYS A 135 2.31 -9.46 -19.60
CA LYS A 135 3.70 -9.80 -19.90
C LYS A 135 4.47 -8.64 -20.54
N ASP A 136 3.93 -8.01 -21.58
CA ASP A 136 4.58 -6.85 -22.24
C ASP A 136 4.80 -5.69 -21.27
N LEU A 137 3.83 -5.46 -20.38
CA LEU A 137 3.90 -4.45 -19.34
C LEU A 137 5.00 -4.78 -18.34
N TRP A 138 4.97 -6.00 -17.79
CA TRP A 138 5.94 -6.49 -16.82
C TRP A 138 7.37 -6.41 -17.33
N ASP A 139 7.62 -6.93 -18.53
CA ASP A 139 8.94 -6.91 -19.19
C ASP A 139 9.43 -5.48 -19.47
N SER A 140 8.51 -4.58 -19.83
CA SER A 140 8.87 -3.18 -20.06
C SER A 140 9.25 -2.44 -18.78
N LEU A 141 8.65 -2.79 -17.64
CA LEU A 141 9.03 -2.28 -16.33
C LEU A 141 10.39 -2.85 -15.90
N GLU A 142 10.59 -4.17 -16.03
CA GLU A 142 11.88 -4.79 -15.73
C GLU A 142 13.02 -4.19 -16.55
N ARG A 143 12.84 -4.07 -17.88
CA ARG A 143 13.86 -3.51 -18.76
C ARG A 143 14.28 -2.09 -18.37
N LYS A 144 13.34 -1.25 -17.91
CA LYS A 144 13.63 0.13 -17.55
C LYS A 144 14.32 0.24 -16.18
N TYR A 145 13.78 -0.42 -15.16
CA TYR A 145 14.15 -0.14 -13.78
C TYR A 145 15.11 -1.17 -13.13
N LYS A 146 15.31 -2.35 -13.74
CA LYS A 146 16.22 -3.38 -13.21
C LYS A 146 17.69 -2.97 -13.32
N THR A 147 18.07 -2.23 -14.35
CA THR A 147 19.43 -1.70 -14.56
C THR A 147 19.73 -0.45 -13.73
N GLU A 148 18.73 0.36 -13.43
CA GLU A 148 18.88 1.64 -12.73
C GLU A 148 19.24 1.44 -11.24
N ASP A 149 18.68 0.43 -10.58
CA ASP A 149 19.02 0.09 -9.18
C ASP A 149 20.46 -0.42 -9.00
N ALA A 150 21.00 -1.12 -10.00
CA ALA A 150 22.41 -1.55 -9.98
C ALA A 150 23.37 -0.35 -10.11
N GLY A 151 22.98 0.68 -10.87
CA GLY A 151 23.72 1.94 -10.99
C GLY A 151 23.80 2.67 -9.66
N THR A 152 22.66 2.96 -9.02
CA THR A 152 22.59 3.72 -7.76
C THR A 152 23.39 3.06 -6.63
N LYS A 153 23.34 1.73 -6.50
CA LYS A 153 24.13 1.01 -5.49
C LYS A 153 25.64 1.10 -5.73
N LYS A 154 26.09 1.11 -6.99
CA LYS A 154 27.51 1.29 -7.34
C LYS A 154 28.03 2.66 -6.91
N PHE A 155 27.21 3.70 -6.98
CA PHE A 155 27.58 5.06 -6.54
C PHE A 155 27.66 5.20 -5.02
N ILE A 156 26.80 4.51 -4.26
CA ILE A 156 26.85 4.55 -2.79
C ILE A 156 28.11 3.85 -2.27
N VAL A 157 28.46 2.70 -2.85
CA VAL A 157 29.70 1.98 -2.48
C VAL A 157 30.94 2.81 -2.82
N GLY A 158 30.98 3.45 -3.99
CA GLY A 158 32.06 4.38 -4.35
C GLY A 158 32.25 5.49 -3.32
N ARG A 159 31.18 6.20 -2.95
CA ARG A 159 31.25 7.26 -1.93
C ARG A 159 31.64 6.76 -0.54
N PHE A 160 31.20 5.58 -0.14
CA PHE A 160 31.60 4.99 1.15
C PHE A 160 33.10 4.62 1.16
N LEU A 161 33.61 4.08 0.05
CA LEU A 161 35.03 3.76 -0.11
C LEU A 161 35.88 5.03 -0.17
N ASP A 162 35.45 6.06 -0.91
CA ASP A 162 36.12 7.36 -0.97
C ASP A 162 36.19 8.01 0.42
N TYR A 163 35.08 7.98 1.16
CA TYR A 163 35.02 8.46 2.55
C TYR A 163 36.02 7.70 3.45
N LYS A 164 36.07 6.36 3.35
CA LYS A 164 37.03 5.55 4.11
C LYS A 164 38.49 5.83 3.71
N MET A 165 38.77 6.13 2.44
CA MET A 165 40.12 6.48 1.99
C MET A 165 40.55 7.87 2.47
N VAL A 166 39.66 8.87 2.44
CA VAL A 166 39.94 10.22 2.94
C VAL A 166 40.21 10.22 4.44
N ASP A 167 39.39 9.50 5.22
CA ASP A 167 39.61 9.35 6.67
C ASP A 167 40.97 8.68 6.96
N SER A 168 41.32 7.62 6.24
CA SER A 168 42.57 6.86 6.46
C SER A 168 43.84 7.66 6.15
N ASN A 169 43.79 8.64 5.25
CA ASN A 169 44.94 9.49 4.90
C ASN A 169 45.11 10.70 5.84
N SER A 170 44.07 11.10 6.57
CA SER A 170 44.16 12.21 7.55
C SER A 170 45.01 11.86 8.79
N TYR A 171 45.21 10.57 9.07
CA TYR A 171 46.04 10.11 10.18
C TYR A 171 47.56 10.17 9.89
N GLN A 172 47.96 10.42 8.64
CA GLN A 172 49.38 10.47 8.25
C GLN A 172 49.96 11.89 8.25
N SER A 173 49.14 12.95 8.31
CA SER A 173 49.62 14.35 8.29
C SER A 173 49.97 14.93 9.67
N SER A 174 49.74 14.20 10.77
CA SER A 174 50.10 14.64 12.13
C SER A 174 51.46 14.09 12.62
N ALA A 175 51.99 13.03 12.00
CA ALA A 175 53.18 12.32 12.49
C ALA A 175 54.53 12.79 11.90
N ARG A 176 54.60 13.95 11.21
CA ARG A 176 55.84 14.46 10.62
C ARG A 176 56.28 15.85 11.09
N ILE A 177 55.73 16.38 12.19
CA ILE A 177 56.18 17.66 12.77
C ILE A 177 56.53 17.50 14.27
N ALA A 178 57.38 16.52 14.60
CA ALA A 178 57.92 16.40 15.96
C ALA A 178 59.45 16.14 16.04
N ASP A 179 60.15 15.95 14.91
CA ASP A 179 61.60 15.64 14.93
C ASP A 179 62.50 16.81 14.49
N TYR A 180 62.03 18.06 14.65
CA TYR A 180 62.86 19.25 14.41
C TYR A 180 62.70 20.26 15.55
N THR A 181 63.33 20.01 16.70
CA THR A 181 63.95 21.07 17.50
C THR A 181 65.09 20.49 18.33
N SER A 182 66.22 21.17 18.20
CA SER A 182 67.58 20.95 18.68
C SER A 182 67.77 20.52 20.14
#